data_AF-A0A6F9BQB0-F1
#
_entry.id   AF-A0A6F9BQB0-F1
#
_cell.length_a   1.000
_cell.length_b   1.000
_cell.length_c   1.000
_cell.angle_alpha   90.00
_cell.angle_beta   90.00
_cell.angle_gamma   90.00
#
_symmetry.space_group_name_H-M   'P 1'
#
loop_
_entity.id
_entity.type
_entity.pdbx_description
1 polymer ?
#
loop_
_entity_poly.entity_id
_entity_poly.type
_entity_poly.pdbx_seq_one_letter_code
_entity_poly.pdbx_strand_id
1 'polypeptide(L)'
;MLAQVYIRILDNEWNVYRRYTEFRALHNHLRSQFPQVGTFNFPPKKAIGNKDAKFVEERRKQLQSYLRMVLNKLIQTLPEFSAKPTKETLLQLLPFCLDTPVASEGSSKTARSKASSRFPRLGRNRNQEGRNPEPQSGDL
;
A
#
# COMPACT_ATOMS: atom_id res chain seq x y z
N MET A 1 2.32 9.89 7.89
CA MET A 1 2.04 11.16 7.20
C MET A 1 0.94 10.94 6.20
N LEU A 2 -0.15 11.68 6.38
CA LEU A 2 -1.19 11.84 5.38
C LEU A 2 -0.74 13.00 4.48
N ALA A 3 -0.76 12.80 3.17
CA ALA A 3 -0.44 13.84 2.19
C ALA A 3 -1.73 14.29 1.51
N GLN A 4 -1.96 15.59 1.46
CA GLN A 4 -2.99 16.20 0.64
C GLN A 4 -2.45 16.40 -0.78
N VAL A 5 -3.21 15.94 -1.76
CA VAL A 5 -2.95 16.15 -3.19
C VAL A 5 -4.14 16.86 -3.78
N TYR A 6 -3.92 18.06 -4.28
CA TYR A 6 -4.89 18.79 -5.08
C TYR A 6 -4.85 18.27 -6.52
N ILE A 7 -6.01 17.87 -7.04
CA ILE A 7 -6.20 17.36 -8.39
C ILE A 7 -7.14 18.30 -9.12
N ARG A 8 -6.76 18.69 -10.34
CA ARG A 8 -7.61 19.46 -11.24
C ARG A 8 -7.61 18.82 -12.63
N ILE A 9 -8.79 18.62 -13.18
CA ILE A 9 -9.03 18.15 -14.54
C ILE A 9 -10.12 19.03 -15.16
N LEU A 10 -9.76 19.78 -16.21
CA LEU A 10 -10.62 20.82 -16.78
C LEU A 10 -11.15 21.77 -15.68
N ASP A 11 -12.47 21.82 -15.53
CA ASP A 11 -13.19 22.64 -14.55
C ASP A 11 -13.46 21.92 -13.22
N ASN A 12 -13.10 20.64 -13.11
CA ASN A 12 -13.26 19.86 -11.88
C ASN A 12 -12.00 19.93 -11.03
N GLU A 13 -12.15 20.27 -9.76
CA GLU A 13 -11.07 20.31 -8.78
C GLU A 13 -11.49 19.63 -7.47
N TRP A 14 -10.58 18.88 -6.86
CA TRP A 14 -10.80 18.25 -5.56
C TRP A 14 -9.48 17.92 -4.86
N ASN A 15 -9.57 17.56 -3.58
CA ASN A 15 -8.43 17.22 -2.74
C ASN A 15 -8.50 15.77 -2.29
N VAL A 16 -7.47 14.99 -2.59
CA VAL A 16 -7.34 13.63 -2.06
C VAL A 16 -6.34 13.56 -0.94
N TYR A 17 -6.64 12.74 0.06
CA TYR A 17 -5.79 12.53 1.23
C TYR A 17 -5.27 11.10 1.24
N ARG A 18 -3.96 10.94 1.01
CA ARG A 18 -3.33 9.61 0.83
C ARG A 18 -2.10 9.47 1.71
N ARG A 19 -1.92 8.30 2.32
CA ARG A 19 -0.72 7.92 3.06
C ARG A 19 0.36 7.50 2.08
N TYR A 20 1.63 7.75 2.43
CA TYR A 20 2.79 7.34 1.61
C TYR A 20 2.75 5.85 1.19
N THR A 21 2.24 4.96 2.04
CA THR A 21 2.10 3.53 1.72
C THR A 21 1.15 3.29 0.55
N GLU A 22 0.10 4.10 0.39
CA GLU A 22 -0.84 4.03 -0.73
C GLU A 22 -0.15 4.50 -2.03
N PHE A 23 0.65 5.57 -1.99
CA PHE A 23 1.47 5.98 -3.13
C PHE A 23 2.44 4.88 -3.57
N ARG A 24 3.02 4.16 -2.61
CA ARG A 24 3.97 3.08 -2.92
C ARG A 24 3.26 1.86 -3.52
N ALA A 25 2.06 1.53 -3.02
CA ALA A 25 1.22 0.50 -3.62
C ALA A 25 0.85 0.87 -5.07
N LEU A 26 0.43 2.11 -5.30
CA LEU A 26 0.15 2.64 -6.64
C LEU A 26 1.38 2.52 -7.55
N HIS A 27 2.55 2.95 -7.08
CA HIS A 27 3.79 2.87 -7.87
C HIS A 27 4.13 1.44 -8.28
N ASN A 28 4.03 0.49 -7.34
CA ASN A 28 4.29 -0.91 -7.65
C ASN A 28 3.29 -1.47 -8.66
N HIS A 29 2.01 -1.14 -8.52
CA HIS A 29 0.97 -1.55 -9.45
C HIS A 29 1.23 -0.99 -10.85
N LEU A 30 1.46 0.32 -10.97
CA LEU A 30 1.75 0.97 -12.25
C LEU A 30 3.05 0.46 -12.88
N ARG A 31 4.08 0.18 -12.10
CA ARG A 31 5.34 -0.38 -12.61
C ARG A 31 5.15 -1.78 -13.21
N SER A 32 4.20 -2.57 -12.69
CA SER A 32 3.88 -3.89 -13.25
C SER A 32 3.17 -3.82 -14.60
N GLN A 33 2.32 -2.81 -14.81
CA GLN A 33 1.58 -2.59 -16.06
C GLN A 33 2.40 -1.80 -17.09
N PHE A 34 3.17 -0.83 -16.60
CA PHE A 34 3.96 0.11 -17.38
C PHE A 34 5.40 0.13 -16.83
N PRO A 35 6.32 -0.71 -17.34
CA PRO A 35 7.69 -0.81 -16.84
C PRO A 35 8.44 0.54 -16.79
N GLN A 36 8.12 1.44 -17.72
CA GLN A 36 8.62 2.83 -17.77
C GLN A 36 8.35 3.65 -16.50
N VAL A 37 7.30 3.33 -15.73
CA VAL A 37 7.04 4.00 -14.44
C VAL A 37 8.14 3.73 -13.41
N GLY A 38 8.91 2.63 -13.59
CA GLY A 38 10.07 2.33 -12.76
C GLY A 38 11.22 3.33 -12.88
N THR A 39 11.26 4.13 -13.95
CA THR A 39 12.25 5.20 -14.12
C THR A 39 11.83 6.50 -13.44
N PHE A 40 10.59 6.58 -12.94
CA PHE A 40 10.08 7.79 -12.31
C PHE A 40 10.66 7.94 -10.92
N ASN A 41 11.12 9.14 -10.61
CA ASN A 41 11.75 9.42 -9.34
C ASN A 41 10.72 9.30 -8.21
N PHE A 42 10.74 8.16 -7.52
CA PHE A 42 9.84 7.86 -6.41
C PHE A 42 10.60 7.94 -5.08
N PRO A 43 10.15 8.76 -4.11
CA PRO A 43 10.88 8.97 -2.87
C PRO A 43 11.08 7.66 -2.09
N PRO A 44 12.34 7.28 -1.76
CA PRO A 44 12.62 6.05 -1.04
C PRO A 44 12.10 6.10 0.40
N LYS A 45 11.77 4.92 0.95
CA LYS A 45 11.31 4.77 2.32
C LYS A 45 12.52 4.91 3.26
N LYS A 46 12.82 6.13 3.73
CA LYS A 46 13.85 6.34 4.76
C LYS A 46 13.42 5.74 6.10
N ALA A 47 14.35 5.08 6.79
CA ALA A 47 14.13 4.37 8.06
C ALA A 47 14.03 5.31 9.29
N ILE A 48 14.59 6.52 9.25
CA ILE A 48 14.60 7.49 10.35
C ILE A 48 14.44 8.92 9.79
N GLY A 49 13.76 9.81 10.52
CA GLY A 49 13.62 11.25 10.18
C GLY A 49 12.22 11.75 9.82
N ASN A 50 11.16 10.95 10.02
CA ASN A 50 9.79 11.22 9.56
C ASN A 50 9.08 12.43 10.22
N LYS A 51 9.76 13.18 11.11
CA LYS A 51 9.22 14.32 11.88
C LYS A 51 9.80 15.68 11.48
N ASP A 52 10.86 15.72 10.68
CA ASP A 52 11.42 16.98 10.20
C ASP A 52 10.49 17.60 9.15
N ALA A 53 9.92 18.77 9.45
CA ALA A 53 8.99 19.48 8.58
C ALA A 53 9.58 19.74 7.18
N LYS A 54 10.89 19.99 7.08
CA LYS A 54 11.58 20.18 5.80
C LYS A 54 11.54 18.91 4.95
N PHE A 55 11.77 17.75 5.59
CA PHE A 55 11.70 16.45 4.92
C PHE A 55 10.26 16.09 4.51
N VAL A 56 9.29 16.46 5.34
CA VAL A 56 7.87 16.28 5.03
C VAL A 56 7.48 17.03 3.77
N GLU A 57 7.84 18.30 3.70
CA GLU A 57 7.53 19.15 2.56
C GLU A 57 8.27 18.71 1.29
N GLU A 58 9.54 18.33 1.40
CA GLU A 58 10.33 17.81 0.28
C GLU A 58 9.71 16.51 -0.28
N ARG A 59 9.35 15.58 0.60
CA ARG A 59 8.65 14.35 0.19
C ARG A 59 7.31 14.67 -0.46
N ARG A 60 6.55 15.64 0.04
CA ARG A 60 5.28 16.08 -0.54
C ARG A 60 5.48 16.56 -1.98
N LYS A 61 6.47 17.42 -2.23
CA LYS A 61 6.83 17.92 -3.56
C LYS A 61 7.23 16.80 -4.51
N GLN A 62 8.04 15.85 -4.04
CA GLN A 62 8.46 14.68 -4.84
C GLN A 62 7.27 13.79 -5.22
N LEU A 63 6.34 13.55 -4.28
CA LEU A 63 5.12 12.78 -4.55
C LEU A 63 4.18 13.50 -5.53
N GLN A 64 4.06 14.83 -5.44
CA GLN A 64 3.30 15.62 -6.41
C GLN A 64 3.89 15.53 -7.82
N SER A 65 5.22 15.69 -7.93
CA SER A 65 5.91 15.57 -9.22
C SER A 65 5.73 14.17 -9.82
N TYR A 66 5.87 13.12 -8.99
CA TYR A 66 5.63 11.73 -9.38
C TYR A 66 4.21 11.52 -9.94
N LEU A 67 3.17 11.99 -9.25
CA LEU A 67 1.79 11.87 -9.73
C LEU A 67 1.59 12.59 -11.07
N ARG A 68 2.19 13.76 -11.25
CA ARG A 68 2.14 14.49 -12.52
C ARG A 68 2.74 13.66 -13.66
N MET A 69 3.88 13.02 -13.44
CA MET A 69 4.52 12.15 -14.43
C MET A 69 3.65 10.94 -14.77
N VAL A 70 3.03 10.32 -13.75
CA VAL A 70 2.10 9.19 -13.93
C VAL A 70 0.91 9.60 -14.78
N LEU A 71 0.22 10.68 -14.43
CA LEU A 71 -0.95 11.16 -15.18
C LEU A 71 -0.60 11.50 -16.63
N ASN A 72 0.53 12.19 -16.84
CA ASN A 72 1.01 12.50 -18.19
C ASN A 72 1.26 11.24 -19.02
N LYS A 73 1.75 10.15 -18.41
CA LYS A 73 1.89 8.88 -19.12
C LYS A 73 0.57 8.20 -19.40
N LEU A 74 -0.36 8.18 -18.45
CA LEU A 74 -1.68 7.63 -18.68
C LEU A 74 -2.38 8.32 -19.86
N ILE A 75 -2.29 9.65 -19.94
CA ILE A 75 -2.82 10.44 -21.07
C ILE A 75 -2.15 10.06 -22.40
N GLN A 76 -0.83 9.84 -22.41
CA GLN A 76 -0.09 9.43 -23.62
C GLN A 76 -0.42 8.00 -24.06
N THR A 77 -0.66 7.09 -23.12
CA THR A 77 -0.92 5.68 -23.41
C THR A 77 -2.38 5.39 -23.73
N LEU A 78 -3.30 6.22 -23.23
CA LEU A 78 -4.75 6.01 -23.31
C LEU A 78 -5.39 7.18 -24.09
N PRO A 79 -5.34 7.15 -25.44
CA PRO A 79 -5.90 8.22 -26.27
C PRO A 79 -7.40 8.43 -26.04
N GLU A 80 -8.15 7.40 -25.62
CA GLU A 80 -9.55 7.49 -25.22
C GLU A 80 -9.77 8.40 -24.00
N PHE A 81 -8.83 8.42 -23.06
CA PHE A 81 -8.88 9.34 -21.93
C PHE A 81 -8.56 10.77 -22.36
N SER A 82 -7.59 10.93 -23.27
CA SER A 82 -7.22 12.23 -23.85
C SER A 82 -8.35 12.85 -24.67
N ALA A 83 -9.15 12.02 -25.36
CA ALA A 83 -10.27 12.49 -26.18
C ALA A 83 -11.42 13.08 -25.34
N LYS A 84 -11.67 12.54 -24.14
CA LYS A 84 -12.72 13.05 -23.24
C LYS A 84 -12.29 12.94 -21.77
N PRO A 85 -11.41 13.84 -21.30
CA PRO A 85 -10.93 13.81 -19.93
C PRO A 85 -12.05 14.26 -18.99
N THR A 86 -12.56 13.35 -18.16
CA THR A 86 -13.56 13.65 -17.12
C THR A 86 -13.09 13.13 -15.77
N LYS A 87 -13.66 13.68 -14.70
CA LYS A 87 -13.42 13.17 -13.34
C LYS A 87 -13.72 11.67 -13.29
N GLU A 88 -14.85 11.23 -13.84
CA GLU A 88 -15.28 9.83 -13.83
C GLU A 88 -14.29 8.88 -14.52
N THR A 89 -13.83 9.23 -15.73
CA THR A 89 -12.87 8.41 -16.46
C THR A 89 -11.53 8.34 -15.73
N LEU A 90 -11.09 9.45 -15.12
CA LEU A 90 -9.89 9.47 -14.28
C LEU A 90 -10.05 8.56 -13.06
N LEU A 91 -11.21 8.56 -12.41
CA LEU A 91 -11.48 7.74 -11.23
C LEU A 91 -11.56 6.25 -11.56
N GLN A 92 -12.09 5.89 -12.74
CA GLN A 92 -12.11 4.51 -13.23
C GLN A 92 -10.70 3.99 -13.52
N LEU A 93 -9.86 4.81 -14.15
CA LEU A 93 -8.48 4.46 -14.47
C LEU A 93 -7.56 4.49 -13.25
N LEU A 94 -7.80 5.42 -12.34
CA LEU A 94 -6.95 5.68 -11.19
C LEU A 94 -7.79 5.89 -9.92
N PRO A 95 -8.27 4.79 -9.30
CA PRO A 95 -9.06 4.85 -8.05
C PRO A 95 -8.33 5.58 -6.90
N PHE A 96 -7.00 5.70 -6.99
CA PHE A 96 -6.20 6.51 -6.07
C PHE A 96 -6.70 7.96 -5.97
N CYS A 97 -7.25 8.52 -7.06
CA CYS A 97 -7.78 9.88 -7.14
C CYS A 97 -9.18 10.05 -6.55
N LEU A 98 -9.81 8.99 -6.00
CA LEU A 98 -11.11 9.11 -5.36
C LEU A 98 -11.06 10.03 -4.15
N ASP A 99 -12.07 10.89 -4.00
CA ASP A 99 -12.35 11.62 -2.77
C ASP A 99 -12.78 10.60 -1.71
N THR A 100 -11.82 10.11 -0.93
CA THR A 100 -12.15 9.39 0.31
C THR A 100 -12.30 10.42 1.42
N PRO A 101 -13.51 10.66 1.97
CA PRO A 101 -13.64 11.44 3.18
C PRO A 101 -12.82 10.75 4.26
N VAL A 102 -11.99 11.53 4.95
CA VAL A 102 -11.25 11.06 6.12
C VAL A 102 -12.26 10.73 7.20
N ALA A 103 -12.80 9.50 7.20
CA ALA A 103 -13.42 8.96 8.39
C ALA A 103 -12.35 8.98 9.47
N SER A 104 -12.49 9.94 10.39
CA SER A 104 -11.73 10.03 11.63
C SER A 104 -11.94 8.71 12.37
N GLU A 105 -10.94 7.86 12.41
CA GLU A 105 -10.96 6.63 13.22
C GLU A 105 -9.86 6.74 14.27
N GLY A 106 -10.18 7.46 15.35
CA GLY A 106 -9.88 6.96 16.67
C GLY A 106 -11.10 6.18 17.17
N SER A 107 -11.06 4.84 17.08
CA SER A 107 -11.64 3.88 18.04
C SER A 107 -11.77 2.47 17.45
N SER A 108 -11.14 1.51 18.13
CA SER A 108 -11.70 0.18 18.42
C SER A 108 -12.17 -0.73 17.27
N LYS A 109 -11.33 -1.72 16.93
CA LYS A 109 -11.84 -3.05 16.51
C LYS A 109 -11.24 -4.15 17.37
N THR A 110 -11.92 -4.40 18.48
CA THR A 110 -12.11 -5.72 19.07
C THR A 110 -12.76 -6.68 18.06
N ALA A 111 -12.67 -7.98 18.37
CA ALA A 111 -13.27 -9.14 17.70
C ALA A 111 -12.56 -9.66 16.42
N ARG A 112 -11.48 -10.43 16.62
CA ARG A 112 -11.06 -11.45 15.65
C ARG A 112 -11.89 -12.72 15.91
N SER A 113 -12.99 -12.86 15.20
CA SER A 113 -13.78 -14.09 15.16
C SER A 113 -12.93 -15.24 14.61
N LYS A 114 -12.88 -16.34 15.37
CA LYS A 114 -12.26 -17.62 14.97
C LYS A 114 -13.02 -18.20 13.77
N ALA A 115 -12.40 -18.18 12.59
CA ALA A 115 -12.81 -19.02 11.47
C ALA A 115 -12.05 -20.35 11.55
N SER A 116 -12.81 -21.40 11.84
CA SER A 116 -12.40 -22.80 11.82
C SER A 116 -11.99 -23.23 10.41
N SER A 117 -10.69 -23.44 10.18
CA SER A 117 -10.22 -24.32 9.09
C SER A 117 -9.95 -25.72 9.66
N ARG A 118 -10.97 -26.57 9.53
CA ARG A 118 -10.89 -28.02 9.72
C ARG A 118 -9.93 -28.60 8.68
N PHE A 119 -8.69 -28.84 9.08
CA PHE A 119 -7.81 -29.79 8.38
C PHE A 119 -8.14 -31.20 8.88
N PRO A 120 -8.49 -32.17 8.01
CA PRO A 120 -8.70 -33.55 8.41
C PRO A 120 -7.36 -34.15 8.86
N ARG A 121 -7.29 -34.58 10.13
CA ARG A 121 -6.17 -35.36 10.65
C ARG A 121 -6.26 -36.79 10.12
N LEU A 122 -5.35 -37.16 9.23
CA LEU A 122 -5.04 -38.56 8.96
C LEU A 122 -4.25 -39.11 10.16
N GLY A 123 -4.90 -39.97 10.94
CA GLY A 123 -4.23 -40.81 11.92
C GLY A 123 -3.60 -42.01 11.25
N ARG A 124 -2.38 -42.36 11.65
CA ARG A 124 -1.93 -43.75 11.64
C ARG A 124 -0.99 -43.99 12.83
N ASN A 125 -1.38 -45.00 13.59
CA ASN A 125 -0.82 -45.46 14.86
C ASN A 125 0.20 -46.59 14.62
N ARG A 126 0.92 -46.96 15.71
CA ARG A 126 1.79 -48.15 15.94
C ARG A 126 3.21 -48.08 15.34
N ASN A 127 4.27 -48.52 16.02
CA ASN A 127 4.44 -49.28 17.27
C ASN A 127 5.93 -49.21 17.72
N GLN A 128 6.18 -49.41 19.03
CA GLN A 128 7.40 -50.03 19.62
C GLN A 128 8.75 -49.27 19.45
N GLU A 129 9.69 -49.22 20.38
CA GLU A 129 9.99 -49.99 21.60
C GLU A 129 11.06 -49.21 22.39
N GLY A 130 11.19 -49.42 23.71
CA GLY A 130 12.43 -49.10 24.45
C GLY A 130 12.29 -48.32 25.76
N ARG A 131 12.16 -49.06 26.87
CA ARG A 131 12.60 -48.71 28.25
C ARG A 131 14.04 -48.13 28.23
N ASN A 132 14.58 -47.30 29.14
CA ASN A 132 14.50 -47.13 30.59
C ASN A 132 15.29 -45.81 30.96
N PRO A 133 15.28 -45.29 32.21
CA PRO A 133 15.67 -43.92 32.54
C PRO A 133 17.15 -43.74 33.00
N GLU A 134 17.52 -42.46 33.08
CA GLU A 134 18.50 -41.75 33.93
C GLU A 134 19.51 -42.53 34.80
N PRO A 135 20.72 -41.96 34.97
CA PRO A 135 21.08 -41.63 36.34
C PRO A 135 21.64 -40.22 36.53
N GLN A 136 21.13 -39.60 37.59
CA GLN A 136 21.65 -38.44 38.29
C GLN A 136 23.01 -38.75 38.95
N SER A 137 23.96 -37.82 38.84
CA SER A 137 25.12 -37.65 39.74
C SER A 137 25.57 -36.20 39.55
N GLY A 138 25.57 -35.30 40.53
CA GLY A 138 25.77 -35.47 41.97
C GLY A 138 27.13 -34.85 42.31
N ASP A 139 27.12 -33.71 43.00
CA ASP A 139 28.25 -32.92 43.50
C ASP A 139 29.47 -33.72 43.99
N LEU A 140 30.66 -33.22 43.65
CA LEU A 140 31.71 -32.73 44.57
C LEU A 140 32.81 -32.00 43.80
#